data_AF-A0A937VIR6-F1
#
_entry.id   AF-A0A937VIR6-F1
#
_cell.length_a   1.000
_cell.length_b   1.000
_cell.length_c   1.000
_cell.angle_alpha   90.00
_cell.angle_beta   90.00
_cell.angle_gamma   90.00
#
_symmetry.space_group_name_H-M   'P 1'
#
loop_
_entity.id
_entity.type
_entity.pdbx_description
1 polymer ?
#
loop_
_entity_poly.entity_id
_entity_poly.type
_entity_poly.pdbx_seq_one_letter_code
_entity_poly.pdbx_strand_id
1 'polypeptide(L)'
;VRVYPAFVPMDHPLASVAGAYNAVFLESRHFDKIMLYGPGAGSIPTASAVIGDVISVITTAPGGFVRNCTCYKDLAFFPHADMVSSFYVRLQVTDKPGVLGQITPILGEEGVSVRSMWQSGRDDTAELVLLLHPAREAAVMASLQRIAALECVQGEPTTIRVEGEEPR
;
A
#
# COMPACT_ATOMS: atom_id res chain seq x y z
N VAL A 1 4.67 1.38 -10.74
CA VAL A 1 5.04 2.34 -9.68
C VAL A 1 3.76 2.94 -9.14
N ARG A 2 3.59 3.03 -7.82
CA ARG A 2 2.37 3.56 -7.18
C ARG A 2 2.72 4.25 -5.85
N VAL A 3 1.89 5.21 -5.43
CA VAL A 3 1.99 5.95 -4.17
C VAL A 3 0.60 6.05 -3.54
N TYR A 4 0.46 5.69 -2.27
CA TYR A 4 -0.81 5.67 -1.53
C TYR A 4 -0.55 5.57 -0.02
N PRO A 5 -1.52 5.93 0.83
CA PRO A 5 -1.51 5.58 2.24
C PRO A 5 -1.65 4.07 2.43
N ALA A 6 -0.85 3.48 3.31
CA ALA A 6 -0.91 2.07 3.64
C ALA A 6 -0.76 1.85 5.14
N PHE A 7 -1.47 0.87 5.69
CA PHE A 7 -1.11 0.30 6.98
C PHE A 7 0.09 -0.60 6.81
N VAL A 8 1.02 -0.49 7.76
CA VAL A 8 2.24 -1.28 7.83
C VAL A 8 2.30 -1.87 9.25
N PRO A 9 2.66 -3.16 9.41
CA PRO A 9 2.84 -3.76 10.73
C PRO A 9 3.79 -2.96 11.62
N MET A 10 3.49 -2.89 12.92
CA MET A 10 4.28 -2.11 13.88
C MET A 10 5.71 -2.65 14.08
N ASP A 11 5.92 -3.93 13.79
CA ASP A 11 7.22 -4.61 13.79
C ASP A 11 8.01 -4.40 12.48
N HIS A 12 7.40 -3.85 11.43
CA HIS A 12 8.08 -3.54 10.19
C HIS A 12 8.99 -2.30 10.35
N PRO A 13 10.22 -2.29 9.82
CA PRO A 13 11.17 -1.18 10.02
C PRO A 13 10.63 0.21 9.62
N LEU A 14 9.81 0.28 8.56
CA LEU A 14 9.18 1.53 8.11
C LEU A 14 8.21 2.13 9.13
N ALA A 15 7.60 1.33 10.02
CA ALA A 15 6.68 1.85 11.03
C ALA A 15 7.39 2.71 12.09
N SER A 16 8.70 2.55 12.25
CA SER A 16 9.51 3.34 13.18
C SER A 16 9.89 4.74 12.66
N VAL A 17 9.64 5.02 11.37
CA VAL A 17 10.05 6.26 10.71
C VAL A 17 9.05 7.37 11.06
N ALA A 18 9.53 8.41 11.74
CA ALA A 18 8.69 9.51 12.23
C ALA A 18 9.32 10.88 12.00
N GLY A 19 8.48 11.92 12.07
CA GLY A 19 8.90 13.31 11.88
C GLY A 19 9.30 13.62 10.44
N ALA A 20 10.38 14.38 10.26
CA ALA A 20 10.88 14.81 8.95
C ALA A 20 11.94 13.85 8.35
N TYR A 21 12.01 12.62 8.86
CA TYR A 21 12.90 11.58 8.34
C TYR A 21 12.20 10.78 7.23
N ASN A 22 12.99 10.38 6.24
CA ASN A 22 12.57 9.45 5.19
C ASN A 22 13.32 8.13 5.34
N ALA A 23 12.72 7.07 4.80
CA ALA A 23 13.38 5.80 4.63
C ALA A 23 13.07 5.17 3.27
N VAL A 24 14.02 4.38 2.78
CA VAL A 24 13.86 3.56 1.58
C VAL A 24 14.20 2.12 1.96
N PHE A 25 13.21 1.24 1.85
CA PHE A 25 13.36 -0.19 2.11
C PHE A 25 13.54 -0.93 0.78
N LEU A 26 14.62 -1.69 0.65
CA LEU A 26 15.04 -2.38 -0.56
C LEU A 26 15.08 -3.88 -0.30
N GLU A 27 14.46 -4.65 -1.19
CA GLU A 27 14.49 -6.11 -1.15
C GLU A 27 15.09 -6.67 -2.44
N SER A 28 15.88 -7.73 -2.30
CA SER A 28 16.46 -8.42 -3.45
C SER A 28 16.69 -9.90 -3.14
N ARG A 29 16.74 -10.71 -4.19
CA ARG A 29 17.13 -12.13 -4.05
C ARG A 29 18.61 -12.30 -3.66
N HIS A 30 19.43 -11.27 -3.88
CA HIS A 30 20.89 -11.32 -3.66
C HIS A 30 21.31 -10.63 -2.37
N PHE A 31 20.54 -9.64 -1.93
CA PHE A 31 20.67 -9.00 -0.63
C PHE A 31 19.27 -9.00 -0.04
N ASP A 32 19.06 -9.70 1.07
CA ASP A 32 17.73 -9.96 1.64
C ASP A 32 16.90 -8.67 1.79
N LYS A 33 17.26 -7.84 2.79
CA LYS A 33 16.57 -6.59 3.12
C LYS A 33 17.59 -5.52 3.49
N ILE A 34 17.50 -4.34 2.89
CA ILE A 34 18.32 -3.15 3.22
C ILE A 34 17.40 -1.95 3.47
N MET A 35 17.64 -1.21 4.54
CA MET A 35 16.94 0.04 4.83
C MET A 35 17.92 1.21 4.82
N LEU A 36 17.65 2.21 3.97
CA LEU A 36 18.32 3.50 3.98
C LEU A 36 17.45 4.47 4.78
N TYR A 37 18.01 5.15 5.77
CA TYR A 37 17.27 6.04 6.67
C TYR A 37 18.02 7.35 6.87
N GLY A 38 17.31 8.48 6.84
CA GLY A 38 17.92 9.79 7.04
C GLY A 38 16.95 10.96 6.85
N PRO A 39 17.41 12.21 7.02
CA PRO A 39 16.58 13.38 6.77
C PRO A 39 16.18 13.45 5.30
N GLY A 40 14.87 13.52 5.05
CA GLY A 40 14.32 13.50 3.70
C GLY A 40 14.26 14.86 2.99
N ALA A 41 14.35 15.93 3.78
CA ALA A 41 14.29 17.30 3.32
C ALA A 41 15.08 18.21 4.26
N GLY A 42 15.50 19.37 3.76
CA GLY A 42 16.20 20.39 4.52
C GLY A 42 17.37 20.99 3.72
N SER A 43 17.74 22.23 4.03
CA SER A 43 18.78 22.94 3.29
C SER A 43 20.12 22.21 3.30
N ILE A 44 20.58 21.76 4.47
CA ILE A 44 21.88 21.06 4.63
C ILE A 44 21.85 19.64 4.03
N PRO A 45 20.87 18.76 4.34
CA PRO A 45 20.80 17.43 3.73
C PRO A 45 20.76 17.46 2.20
N THR A 46 19.96 18.36 1.62
CA THR A 46 19.86 18.51 0.16
C THR A 46 21.17 19.06 -0.43
N ALA A 47 21.80 20.05 0.20
CA ALA A 47 23.09 20.57 -0.26
C ALA A 47 24.19 19.50 -0.25
N SER A 48 24.19 18.60 0.76
CA SER A 48 25.13 17.48 0.83
C SER A 48 25.00 16.54 -0.38
N ALA A 49 23.76 16.19 -0.76
CA ALA A 49 23.50 15.36 -1.94
C ALA A 49 24.02 16.01 -3.23
N VAL A 50 23.76 17.32 -3.41
CA VAL A 50 24.24 18.09 -4.58
C VAL A 50 25.77 18.12 -4.63
N ILE A 51 26.44 18.37 -3.50
CA ILE A 51 27.92 18.38 -3.45
C ILE A 51 28.47 16.99 -3.78
N GLY A 52 27.84 15.92 -3.31
CA GLY A 52 28.19 14.55 -3.66
C GLY A 52 28.17 14.30 -5.17
N ASP A 53 27.10 14.75 -5.84
CA ASP A 53 26.98 14.65 -7.30
C ASP A 53 28.06 15.48 -8.02
N VAL A 54 28.34 16.70 -7.55
CA VAL A 54 29.41 17.55 -8.11
C VAL A 54 30.77 16.86 -8.00
N ILE A 55 31.10 16.29 -6.84
CA ILE A 55 32.34 15.55 -6.64
C ILE A 55 32.39 14.32 -7.56
N SER A 56 31.28 13.59 -7.71
CA SER A 56 31.19 12.45 -8.62
C SER A 56 31.47 12.86 -10.07
N VAL A 57 30.91 13.98 -10.52
CA VAL A 57 31.11 14.49 -11.89
C VAL A 57 32.58 14.86 -12.14
N ILE A 58 33.24 15.56 -11.22
CA ILE A 58 34.64 16.01 -11.41
C ILE A 58 35.67 14.89 -11.26
N THR A 59 35.37 13.86 -10.47
CA THR A 59 36.30 12.73 -10.23
C THR A 59 36.17 11.64 -11.28
N THR A 60 35.03 11.57 -11.96
CA THR A 60 34.81 10.60 -13.03
C THR A 60 35.55 11.04 -14.30
N ALA A 61 36.25 10.11 -14.96
CA ALA A 61 36.95 10.38 -16.21
C ALA A 61 36.03 11.04 -17.25
N PRO A 62 36.55 11.90 -18.16
CA PRO A 62 35.73 12.60 -19.15
C PRO A 62 34.77 11.68 -19.91
N GLY A 63 33.48 11.99 -19.81
CA GLY A 63 32.39 11.21 -20.41
C GLY A 63 31.98 9.95 -19.65
N GLY A 64 32.59 9.61 -18.51
CA GLY A 64 32.25 8.43 -17.69
C GLY A 64 30.92 8.57 -16.95
N PHE A 65 30.60 9.77 -16.45
CA PHE A 65 29.36 10.05 -15.71
C PHE A 65 28.08 9.80 -16.54
N VAL A 66 28.17 10.01 -17.86
CA VAL A 66 27.06 9.83 -18.81
C VAL A 66 27.02 8.45 -19.49
N ARG A 67 27.97 7.53 -19.22
CA ARG A 67 27.99 6.22 -19.91
C ARG A 67 26.96 5.22 -19.41
N ASN A 68 26.36 5.46 -18.26
CA ASN A 68 25.46 4.50 -17.62
C ASN A 68 24.00 4.88 -17.85
N CYS A 69 23.54 4.94 -19.11
CA CYS A 69 22.09 4.90 -19.35
C CYS A 69 21.60 3.57 -18.77
N THR A 70 20.80 3.61 -17.72
CA THR A 70 20.13 2.42 -17.15
C THR A 70 19.00 1.92 -18.05
N CYS A 71 18.92 2.43 -19.27
CA CYS A 71 17.94 2.22 -20.33
C CYS A 71 18.18 0.89 -21.07
N TYR A 72 18.54 -0.17 -20.34
CA TYR A 72 18.91 -1.46 -20.92
C TYR A 72 17.72 -2.42 -21.08
N LYS A 73 16.56 -2.06 -20.51
CA LYS A 73 15.31 -2.82 -20.58
C LYS A 73 14.14 -1.90 -20.87
N ASP A 74 13.33 -2.31 -21.83
CA ASP A 74 12.01 -1.75 -22.07
C ASP A 74 10.97 -2.60 -21.35
N LEU A 75 10.44 -2.09 -20.24
CA LEU A 75 9.44 -2.76 -19.42
C LEU A 75 8.18 -1.91 -19.42
N ALA A 76 7.07 -2.49 -19.85
CA ALA A 76 5.77 -1.86 -19.76
C ALA A 76 5.38 -1.65 -18.29
N PHE A 77 4.64 -0.57 -18.02
CA PHE A 77 4.03 -0.37 -16.71
C PHE A 77 3.05 -1.48 -16.41
N PHE A 78 3.20 -2.11 -15.24
CA PHE A 78 2.24 -3.08 -14.77
C PHE A 78 0.90 -2.38 -14.47
N PRO A 79 -0.24 -2.85 -15.02
CA PRO A 79 -1.53 -2.21 -14.81
C PRO A 79 -1.90 -2.16 -13.34
N HIS A 80 -2.35 -0.99 -12.88
CA HIS A 80 -2.72 -0.79 -11.48
C HIS A 80 -3.87 -1.71 -11.04
N ALA A 81 -4.83 -1.96 -11.95
CA ALA A 81 -5.94 -2.88 -11.77
C ALA A 81 -5.52 -4.33 -11.46
N ASP A 82 -4.35 -4.74 -11.95
CA ASP A 82 -3.84 -6.11 -11.79
C ASP A 82 -2.94 -6.26 -10.56
N MET A 83 -2.64 -5.17 -9.86
CA MET A 83 -1.81 -5.21 -8.68
C MET A 83 -2.50 -5.93 -7.54
N VAL A 84 -1.71 -6.65 -6.74
CA VAL A 84 -2.18 -7.44 -5.60
C VAL A 84 -1.72 -6.77 -4.31
N SER A 85 -2.65 -6.56 -3.37
CA SER A 85 -2.39 -6.05 -2.02
C SER A 85 -3.41 -6.65 -1.04
N SER A 86 -3.09 -6.62 0.26
CA SER A 86 -4.09 -6.80 1.31
C SER A 86 -4.84 -5.48 1.53
N PHE A 87 -6.06 -5.54 2.07
CA PHE A 87 -6.91 -4.35 2.24
C PHE A 87 -7.58 -4.32 3.60
N TYR A 88 -7.51 -3.16 4.25
CA TYR A 88 -8.42 -2.77 5.32
C TYR A 88 -9.62 -2.10 4.67
N VAL A 89 -10.83 -2.54 5.02
CA VAL A 89 -12.09 -1.97 4.55
C VAL A 89 -12.95 -1.65 5.76
N ARG A 90 -13.47 -0.43 5.79
CA ARG A 90 -14.42 0.03 6.81
C ARG A 90 -15.76 0.35 6.15
N LEU A 91 -16.80 -0.27 6.66
CA LEU A 91 -18.18 -0.14 6.20
C LEU A 91 -19.02 0.36 7.38
N GLN A 92 -19.91 1.30 7.13
CA GLN A 92 -20.99 1.62 8.05
C GLN A 92 -22.24 0.91 7.53
N VAL A 93 -22.88 0.12 8.38
CA VAL A 93 -24.01 -0.73 8.00
C VAL A 93 -25.14 -0.60 9.01
N THR A 94 -26.33 -1.06 8.63
CA THR A 94 -27.46 -1.17 9.56
C THR A 94 -27.21 -2.34 10.51
N ASP A 95 -27.50 -2.20 11.81
CA ASP A 95 -27.28 -3.28 12.78
C ASP A 95 -28.44 -4.29 12.77
N LYS A 96 -28.46 -5.17 11.76
CA LYS A 96 -29.48 -6.21 11.60
C LYS A 96 -28.86 -7.57 11.29
N PRO A 97 -29.46 -8.68 11.75
CA PRO A 97 -29.06 -10.02 11.32
C PRO A 97 -29.09 -10.16 9.80
N GLY A 98 -28.10 -10.85 9.24
CA GLY A 98 -28.04 -11.15 7.80
C GLY A 98 -27.25 -10.15 6.95
N VAL A 99 -26.83 -9.00 7.50
CA VAL A 99 -26.01 -8.00 6.77
C VAL A 99 -24.70 -8.59 6.28
N LEU A 100 -23.98 -9.33 7.14
CA LEU A 100 -22.77 -10.05 6.74
C LEU A 100 -23.04 -11.06 5.62
N GLY A 101 -24.20 -11.73 5.66
CA GLY A 101 -24.62 -12.68 4.64
C GLY A 101 -24.94 -12.05 3.28
N GLN A 102 -25.10 -10.72 3.20
CA GLN A 102 -25.23 -9.99 1.92
C GLN A 102 -23.85 -9.53 1.40
N ILE A 103 -22.93 -9.21 2.29
CA ILE A 103 -21.61 -8.67 1.95
C ILE A 103 -20.62 -9.76 1.53
N THR A 104 -20.55 -10.86 2.30
CA THR A 104 -19.54 -11.91 2.05
C THR A 104 -19.70 -12.65 0.73
N PRO A 105 -20.91 -12.90 0.18
CA PRO A 105 -21.04 -13.51 -1.13
C PRO A 105 -20.45 -12.63 -2.24
N ILE A 106 -20.66 -11.32 -2.18
CA ILE A 106 -20.10 -10.37 -3.18
C ILE A 106 -18.57 -10.47 -3.21
N LEU A 107 -17.93 -10.49 -2.03
CA LEU A 107 -16.48 -10.68 -1.94
C LEU A 107 -16.06 -12.03 -2.51
N GLY A 108 -16.77 -13.11 -2.17
CA GLY A 108 -16.48 -14.46 -2.65
C GLY A 108 -16.60 -14.61 -4.17
N GLU A 109 -17.60 -13.99 -4.79
CA GLU A 109 -17.81 -14.00 -6.25
C GLU A 109 -16.66 -13.35 -7.02
N GLU A 110 -16.03 -12.32 -6.44
CA GLU A 110 -14.86 -11.64 -7.01
C GLU A 110 -13.54 -12.32 -6.61
N GLY A 111 -13.59 -13.44 -5.87
CA GLY A 111 -12.40 -14.17 -5.40
C GLY A 111 -11.65 -13.45 -4.27
N VAL A 112 -12.32 -12.56 -3.54
CA VAL A 112 -11.75 -11.79 -2.44
C VAL A 112 -12.02 -12.48 -1.11
N SER A 113 -10.96 -12.90 -0.41
CA SER A 113 -11.07 -13.62 0.86
C SER A 113 -10.93 -12.70 2.07
N VAL A 114 -11.78 -12.90 3.08
CA VAL A 114 -11.71 -12.17 4.37
C VAL A 114 -10.74 -12.89 5.30
N ARG A 115 -9.73 -12.17 5.80
CA ARG A 115 -8.76 -12.66 6.78
C ARG A 115 -9.29 -12.53 8.20
N SER A 116 -9.85 -11.38 8.53
CA SER A 116 -10.47 -11.13 9.83
C SER A 116 -11.57 -10.09 9.69
N MET A 117 -12.56 -10.16 10.55
CA MET A 117 -13.62 -9.16 10.64
C MET A 117 -13.80 -8.71 12.07
N TRP A 118 -14.19 -7.46 12.25
CA TRP A 118 -14.60 -6.91 13.53
C TRP A 118 -15.84 -6.06 13.33
N GLN A 119 -16.83 -6.24 14.19
CA GLN A 119 -18.07 -5.46 14.16
C GLN A 119 -18.27 -4.78 15.51
N SER A 120 -18.65 -3.52 15.48
CA SER A 120 -19.04 -2.75 16.66
C SER A 120 -20.38 -2.08 16.42
N GLY A 121 -21.40 -2.57 17.12
CA GLY A 121 -22.75 -2.03 17.09
C GLY A 121 -22.85 -0.74 17.91
N ARG A 122 -23.60 0.22 17.38
CA ARG A 122 -24.03 1.45 18.06
C ARG A 122 -25.44 1.79 17.60
N ASP A 123 -26.40 1.53 18.49
CA ASP A 123 -27.83 1.73 18.25
C ASP A 123 -28.32 0.94 17.02
N ASP A 124 -28.97 1.59 16.05
CA ASP A 124 -29.47 0.97 14.80
C ASP A 124 -28.39 0.81 13.71
N THR A 125 -27.13 1.14 14.01
CA THR A 125 -26.00 1.11 13.07
C THR A 125 -24.84 0.29 13.62
N ALA A 126 -24.06 -0.33 12.75
CA ALA A 126 -22.84 -1.01 13.11
C ALA A 126 -21.69 -0.58 12.21
N GLU A 127 -20.51 -0.46 12.79
CA GLU A 127 -19.26 -0.36 12.03
C GLU A 127 -18.73 -1.77 11.80
N LEU A 128 -18.51 -2.11 10.52
CA LEU A 128 -17.90 -3.35 10.11
C LEU A 128 -16.53 -3.06 9.52
N VAL A 129 -15.51 -3.66 10.12
CA VAL A 129 -14.12 -3.60 9.69
C VAL A 129 -13.74 -4.97 9.14
N LEU A 130 -13.27 -5.00 7.90
CA LEU A 130 -12.77 -6.19 7.23
C LEU A 130 -11.29 -6.02 6.91
N LEU A 131 -10.50 -7.03 7.29
CA LEU A 131 -9.15 -7.21 6.77
C LEU A 131 -9.22 -8.31 5.71
N LEU A 132 -8.81 -7.99 4.49
CA LEU A 132 -8.86 -8.88 3.34
C LEU A 132 -7.47 -9.47 3.09
N HIS A 133 -7.43 -10.72 2.64
CA HIS A 133 -6.22 -11.35 2.12
C HIS A 133 -5.74 -10.65 0.83
N PRO A 134 -4.49 -10.91 0.38
CA PRO A 134 -3.99 -10.40 -0.89
C PRO A 134 -4.94 -10.71 -2.04
N ALA A 135 -5.44 -9.66 -2.70
CA ALA A 135 -6.35 -9.77 -3.82
C ALA A 135 -6.02 -8.73 -4.90
N ARG A 136 -6.46 -9.00 -6.13
CA ARG A 136 -6.32 -8.04 -7.25
C ARG A 136 -7.11 -6.78 -6.95
N GLU A 137 -6.51 -5.64 -7.20
CA GLU A 137 -7.13 -4.35 -6.88
C GLU A 137 -8.44 -4.14 -7.64
N ALA A 138 -8.53 -4.57 -8.91
CA ALA A 138 -9.77 -4.54 -9.66
C ALA A 138 -10.91 -5.32 -8.97
N ALA A 139 -10.63 -6.50 -8.43
CA ALA A 139 -11.62 -7.35 -7.77
C ALA A 139 -12.13 -6.73 -6.47
N VAL A 140 -11.23 -6.14 -5.67
CA VAL A 140 -11.60 -5.44 -4.44
C VAL A 140 -12.44 -4.21 -4.76
N MET A 141 -12.03 -3.39 -5.72
CA MET A 141 -12.78 -2.18 -6.08
C MET A 141 -14.16 -2.52 -6.68
N ALA A 142 -14.27 -3.56 -7.51
CA ALA A 142 -15.55 -4.06 -8.01
C ALA A 142 -16.45 -4.56 -6.87
N SER A 143 -15.89 -5.31 -5.92
CA SER A 143 -16.63 -5.76 -4.73
C SER A 143 -17.16 -4.57 -3.92
N LEU A 144 -16.33 -3.56 -3.65
CA LEU A 144 -16.72 -2.39 -2.88
C LEU A 144 -17.79 -1.56 -3.56
N GLN A 145 -17.76 -1.42 -4.89
CA GLN A 145 -18.82 -0.77 -5.65
C GLN A 145 -20.15 -1.51 -5.51
N ARG A 146 -20.14 -2.83 -5.60
CA ARG A 146 -21.34 -3.67 -5.43
C ARG A 146 -21.86 -3.62 -3.99
N ILE A 147 -20.98 -3.66 -3.00
CA ILE A 147 -21.32 -3.56 -1.58
C ILE A 147 -21.93 -2.19 -1.27
N ALA A 148 -21.37 -1.10 -1.81
CA ALA A 148 -21.89 0.26 -1.60
C ALA A 148 -23.33 0.45 -2.12
N ALA A 149 -23.77 -0.40 -3.07
CA ALA A 149 -25.12 -0.37 -3.60
C ALA A 149 -26.15 -1.16 -2.76
N LEU A 150 -25.71 -1.88 -1.72
CA LEU A 150 -26.62 -2.61 -0.83
C LEU A 150 -27.40 -1.66 0.07
N GLU A 151 -28.70 -1.90 0.23
CA GLU A 151 -29.56 -1.09 1.13
C GLU A 151 -29.10 -1.11 2.60
N CYS A 152 -28.40 -2.17 3.01
CA CYS A 152 -27.89 -2.29 4.37
C CYS A 152 -26.61 -1.47 4.63
N VAL A 153 -25.96 -0.94 3.59
CA VAL A 153 -24.73 -0.13 3.69
C VAL A 153 -25.09 1.34 3.71
N GLN A 154 -24.52 2.07 4.66
CA GLN A 154 -24.76 3.49 4.88
C GLN A 154 -23.50 4.28 4.51
N GLY A 155 -23.56 5.08 3.46
CA GLY A 155 -22.42 5.88 2.98
C GLY A 155 -21.39 5.06 2.20
N GLU A 156 -20.24 5.68 1.92
CA GLU A 156 -19.20 5.08 1.06
C GLU A 156 -18.23 4.18 1.85
N PRO A 157 -17.92 2.98 1.35
CA PRO A 157 -16.84 2.16 1.87
C PRO A 157 -15.51 2.91 1.89
N THR A 158 -14.82 2.90 3.02
CA THR A 158 -13.44 3.40 3.10
C THR A 158 -12.47 2.24 2.97
N THR A 159 -11.40 2.40 2.20
CA THR A 159 -10.35 1.39 2.08
C THR A 159 -8.95 1.97 2.22
N ILE A 160 -8.07 1.22 2.88
CA ILE A 160 -6.63 1.49 3.01
C ILE A 160 -5.90 0.19 2.69
N ARG A 161 -4.83 0.25 1.89
CA ARG A 161 -4.01 -0.94 1.60
C ARG A 161 -3.21 -1.34 2.83
N VAL A 162 -2.94 -2.63 2.96
CA VAL A 162 -2.06 -3.18 4.01
C VAL A 162 -0.85 -3.77 3.30
N GLU A 163 0.34 -3.33 3.69
CA GLU A 163 1.63 -3.67 3.07
C GLU A 163 2.63 -4.11 4.14
N GLY A 164 3.70 -4.80 3.73
CA GLY A 164 4.76 -5.25 4.65
C GLY A 164 4.37 -6.46 5.50
N GLU A 165 3.28 -7.14 5.16
CA GLU A 165 2.97 -8.46 5.71
C GLU A 165 3.78 -9.53 4.94
N GLU A 166 4.54 -10.38 5.63
CA GLU A 166 5.13 -11.54 4.99
C GLU A 166 4.01 -12.48 4.53
N PRO A 167 3.98 -12.91 3.25
CA PRO A 167 3.09 -13.98 2.84
C PRO A 167 3.47 -15.24 3.64
N ARG A 168 2.58 -15.69 4.52
CA ARG A 168 2.71 -16.99 5.18
C ARG A 168 2.43 -18.12 4.20
#